data_AF-A0A930HYX2-F1
#
_entry.id   AF-A0A930HYX2-F1
#
_cell.length_a   1.000
_cell.length_b   1.000
_cell.length_c   1.000
_cell.angle_alpha   90.00
_cell.angle_beta   90.00
_cell.angle_gamma   90.00
#
_symmetry.space_group_name_H-M   'P 1'
#
loop_
_entity.id
_entity.type
_entity.pdbx_description
1 polymer ?
#
loop_
_entity_poly.entity_id
_entity_poly.type
_entity_poly.pdbx_seq_one_letter_code
_entity_poly.pdbx_strand_id
1 'polypeptide(L)'
;MKKLLMFMLLLMSLAVSAETGDSLMTVDWNSIKAEVEANPQRVQNLVDEFINVDSDLTMTAKDRILAVYGRTYLNNGSDMSIEIDMMKVRRDGKFEEAATIADRVLAKNPLNTNALISKIYYFRKLSGSDPDKEWMTSDSLKVYSVRLSRILDTIFMTGDGSKEHPFSVTSVGDEYNFVNFFLGILKINGQMMIEKTDRLILGDTSEVYTSPDIYFDIKRVLELEAGLF
;
A
#
# COMPACT_ATOMS: atom_id res chain seq x y z
N MET A 1 30.58 -44.68 -24.55
CA MET A 1 29.46 -44.97 -23.62
C MET A 1 29.72 -44.50 -22.19
N LYS A 2 30.92 -44.66 -21.59
CA LYS A 2 31.23 -44.11 -20.24
C LYS A 2 31.23 -42.57 -20.15
N LYS A 3 31.54 -41.85 -21.24
CA LYS A 3 31.52 -40.36 -21.25
C LYS A 3 30.13 -39.76 -21.48
N LEU A 4 29.15 -40.54 -21.97
CA LEU A 4 27.77 -40.07 -22.14
C LEU A 4 26.96 -40.21 -20.83
N LEU A 5 27.30 -41.20 -20.00
CA LEU A 5 26.64 -41.42 -18.71
C LEU A 5 27.00 -40.35 -17.66
N MET A 6 28.18 -39.74 -17.77
CA MET A 6 28.62 -38.65 -16.87
C MET A 6 27.88 -37.33 -17.13
N PHE A 7 27.35 -37.12 -18.33
CA PHE A 7 26.59 -35.91 -18.66
C PHE A 7 25.14 -35.98 -18.15
N MET A 8 24.57 -37.19 -18.05
CA MET A 8 23.23 -37.40 -17.47
C MET A 8 23.22 -37.26 -15.93
N LEU A 9 24.34 -37.54 -15.25
CA LEU A 9 24.46 -37.36 -13.80
C LEU A 9 24.74 -35.91 -13.37
N LEU A 10 25.22 -35.05 -14.28
CA LEU A 10 25.39 -33.61 -14.02
C LEU A 10 24.10 -32.79 -14.21
N LEU A 11 23.08 -33.36 -14.86
CA LEU A 11 21.80 -32.70 -15.09
C LEU A 11 20.79 -32.88 -13.94
N MET A 12 21.13 -33.67 -12.91
CA MET A 12 20.27 -33.90 -11.74
C MET A 12 20.58 -33.01 -10.52
N SER A 13 21.52 -32.06 -10.60
CA SER A 13 21.81 -31.14 -9.49
C SER A 13 21.26 -29.72 -9.68
N LEU A 14 20.31 -29.52 -10.60
CA LEU A 14 19.50 -28.31 -10.69
C LEU A 14 18.03 -28.62 -10.38
N ALA A 15 17.80 -29.38 -9.30
CA ALA A 15 16.65 -29.06 -8.48
C ALA A 15 17.07 -27.81 -7.67
N VAL A 16 17.05 -26.65 -8.33
CA VAL A 16 16.72 -25.43 -7.60
C VAL A 16 15.36 -25.75 -7.01
N SER A 17 15.30 -25.99 -5.71
CA SER A 17 14.06 -25.76 -4.99
C SER A 17 13.69 -24.33 -5.36
N ALA A 18 12.76 -24.17 -6.29
CA ALA A 18 11.97 -22.97 -6.31
C ALA A 18 11.36 -22.95 -4.91
N GLU A 19 11.90 -22.11 -4.02
CA GLU A 19 11.13 -21.63 -2.90
C GLU A 19 9.94 -20.91 -3.53
N THR A 20 8.91 -21.66 -3.92
CA THR A 20 7.58 -21.14 -4.25
C THR A 20 6.84 -20.86 -2.96
N GLY A 21 7.53 -20.26 -2.00
CA GLY A 21 6.95 -19.41 -0.99
C GLY A 21 7.70 -18.10 -1.17
N ASP A 22 7.08 -17.11 -1.81
CA ASP A 22 7.55 -15.74 -1.62
C ASP A 22 7.64 -15.54 -0.11
N SER A 23 8.86 -15.49 0.43
CA SER A 23 9.04 -15.31 1.86
C SER A 23 8.37 -14.00 2.22
N LEU A 24 7.30 -14.09 3.00
CA LEU A 24 6.57 -12.91 3.47
C LEU A 24 7.56 -11.91 4.05
N MET A 25 7.46 -10.67 3.59
CA MET A 25 8.37 -9.60 3.98
C MET A 25 7.79 -8.87 5.19
N THR A 26 7.77 -9.55 6.32
CA THR A 26 7.20 -9.02 7.57
C THR A 26 7.86 -7.70 7.97
N VAL A 27 7.07 -6.76 8.48
CA VAL A 27 7.55 -5.42 8.85
C VAL A 27 8.22 -5.44 10.22
N ASP A 28 9.54 -5.24 10.25
CA ASP A 28 10.27 -5.00 11.48
C ASP A 28 10.28 -3.50 11.82
N TRP A 29 9.26 -3.09 12.59
CA TRP A 29 9.09 -1.71 13.04
C TRP A 29 10.28 -1.15 13.83
N ASN A 30 10.98 -1.99 14.61
CA ASN A 30 12.14 -1.52 15.37
C ASN A 30 13.31 -1.20 14.45
N SER A 31 13.61 -2.10 13.51
CA SER A 31 14.66 -1.85 12.51
C SER A 31 14.35 -0.66 11.62
N ILE A 32 13.09 -0.52 11.19
CA ILE A 32 12.65 0.63 10.37
C ILE A 32 12.80 1.93 11.14
N LYS A 33 12.35 1.98 12.40
CA LYS A 33 12.48 3.18 13.24
C LYS A 33 13.95 3.58 13.41
N ALA A 34 14.81 2.61 13.74
CA ALA A 34 16.24 2.85 13.89
C ALA A 34 16.88 3.39 12.60
N GLU A 35 16.49 2.85 11.44
CA GLU A 35 16.97 3.31 10.15
C GLU A 35 16.50 4.73 9.81
N VAL A 36 15.25 5.09 10.14
CA VAL A 36 14.75 6.46 9.95
C VAL A 36 15.47 7.45 10.87
N GLU A 37 15.72 7.09 12.12
CA GLU A 37 16.43 7.94 13.08
C GLU A 37 17.90 8.16 12.68
N ALA A 38 18.57 7.12 12.17
CA ALA A 38 19.96 7.20 11.74
C ALA A 38 20.11 7.86 10.36
N ASN A 39 19.20 7.56 9.42
CA ASN A 39 19.34 7.90 8.00
C ASN A 39 18.04 8.51 7.41
N PRO A 40 17.48 9.60 7.97
CA PRO A 40 16.18 10.13 7.54
C PRO A 40 16.16 10.56 6.08
N GLN A 41 17.27 11.12 5.57
CA GLN A 41 17.38 11.53 4.17
C GLN A 41 17.38 10.33 3.22
N ARG A 42 17.94 9.19 3.62
CA ARG A 42 17.89 7.96 2.82
C ARG A 42 16.45 7.52 2.64
N VAL A 43 15.67 7.49 3.73
CA VAL A 43 14.25 7.13 3.68
C VAL A 43 13.47 8.12 2.83
N GLN A 44 13.73 9.42 2.96
CA GLN A 44 13.10 10.43 2.09
C GLN A 44 13.41 10.20 0.60
N ASN A 45 14.66 9.91 0.25
CA ASN A 45 15.03 9.61 -1.14
C ASN A 45 14.32 8.37 -1.67
N LEU A 46 14.15 7.33 -0.84
CA LEU A 46 13.38 6.14 -1.22
C LEU A 46 11.90 6.47 -1.44
N VAL A 47 11.32 7.36 -0.63
CA VAL A 47 9.94 7.84 -0.86
C VAL A 47 9.85 8.58 -2.20
N ASP A 48 10.80 9.47 -2.48
CA ASP A 48 10.83 10.26 -3.71
C ASP A 48 10.98 9.37 -4.96
N GLU A 49 11.84 8.36 -4.89
CA GLU A 49 11.99 7.33 -5.93
C GLU A 49 10.70 6.51 -6.09
N PHE A 50 10.10 6.08 -4.97
CA PHE A 50 8.89 5.27 -4.97
C PHE A 50 7.69 5.98 -5.62
N ILE A 51 7.58 7.31 -5.48
CA ILE A 51 6.49 8.10 -6.07
C ILE A 51 6.78 8.61 -7.49
N ASN A 52 8.01 8.46 -7.97
CA ASN A 52 8.39 8.79 -9.33
C ASN A 52 7.85 7.73 -10.30
N VAL A 53 6.78 8.07 -11.02
CA VAL A 53 6.09 7.10 -11.89
C VAL A 53 6.74 6.95 -13.26
N ASP A 54 7.65 7.86 -13.62
CA ASP A 54 8.36 7.83 -14.91
C ASP A 54 9.62 6.96 -14.84
N SER A 55 10.09 6.62 -13.64
CA SER A 55 11.18 5.65 -13.46
C SER A 55 10.64 4.23 -13.38
N ASP A 56 11.30 3.31 -14.10
CA ASP A 56 11.18 1.88 -13.84
C ASP A 56 11.51 1.64 -12.37
N LEU A 57 10.56 1.07 -11.62
CA LEU A 57 10.74 0.84 -10.20
C LEU A 57 11.74 -0.32 -10.01
N THR A 58 13.01 0.01 -9.79
CA THR A 58 14.08 -0.97 -9.55
C THR A 58 14.33 -1.22 -8.06
N MET A 59 13.58 -0.55 -7.19
CA MET A 59 13.65 -0.69 -5.74
C MET A 59 13.47 -2.14 -5.30
N THR A 60 14.32 -2.58 -4.37
CA THR A 60 14.15 -3.88 -3.74
C THR A 60 12.87 -3.92 -2.89
N ALA A 61 12.36 -5.11 -2.62
CA ALA A 61 11.26 -5.31 -1.68
C ALA A 61 11.49 -4.65 -0.32
N LYS A 62 12.73 -4.72 0.19
CA LYS A 62 13.13 -4.09 1.46
C LYS A 62 13.10 -2.57 1.38
N ASP A 63 13.55 -2.01 0.27
CA ASP A 63 13.53 -0.55 0.06
C ASP A 63 12.10 -0.02 -0.10
N ARG A 64 11.22 -0.79 -0.76
CA ARG A 64 9.78 -0.46 -0.86
C ARG A 64 9.12 -0.45 0.52
N ILE A 65 9.38 -1.47 1.34
CA ILE A 65 8.93 -1.53 2.74
C ILE A 65 9.45 -0.33 3.52
N LEU A 66 10.75 -0.04 3.42
CA LEU A 66 11.33 1.10 4.13
C LEU A 66 10.73 2.44 3.67
N ALA A 67 10.45 2.62 2.37
CA ALA A 67 9.78 3.80 1.86
C ALA A 67 8.35 3.94 2.42
N VAL A 68 7.53 2.89 2.35
CA VAL A 68 6.12 2.95 2.80
C VAL A 68 6.02 3.10 4.31
N TYR A 69 6.67 2.23 5.07
CA TYR A 69 6.52 2.17 6.51
C TYR A 69 7.44 3.16 7.24
N GLY A 70 8.67 3.37 6.77
CA GLY A 70 9.61 4.34 7.36
C GLY A 70 9.14 5.79 7.24
N ARG A 71 8.41 6.11 6.16
CA ARG A 71 7.80 7.42 5.95
C ARG A 71 6.84 7.84 7.07
N THR A 72 6.22 6.88 7.78
CA THR A 72 5.36 7.18 8.94
C THR A 72 6.12 7.77 10.12
N TYR A 73 7.43 7.51 10.25
CA TYR A 73 8.29 8.10 11.27
C TYR A 73 8.80 9.48 10.84
N LEU A 74 8.98 9.73 9.53
CA LEU A 74 9.37 11.05 9.01
C LEU A 74 8.28 12.09 9.22
N ASN A 75 7.02 11.75 8.91
CA ASN A 75 5.93 12.71 8.95
C ASN A 75 5.17 12.73 10.29
N ASN A 76 5.32 11.67 11.08
CA ASN A 76 4.66 11.42 12.37
C ASN A 76 3.18 11.82 12.42
N GLY A 77 2.41 11.39 11.41
CA GLY A 77 0.95 11.59 11.39
C GLY A 77 0.47 13.02 11.12
N SER A 78 1.36 13.93 10.70
CA SER A 78 1.02 15.34 10.45
C SER A 78 -0.03 15.59 9.36
N ASP A 79 -0.42 14.56 8.60
CA ASP A 79 -1.46 14.62 7.57
C ASP A 79 -2.86 14.21 8.07
N MET A 80 -2.96 13.52 9.21
CA MET A 80 -4.19 12.81 9.63
C MET A 80 -5.40 13.74 9.83
N SER A 81 -5.22 14.92 10.43
CA SER A 81 -6.33 15.87 10.62
C SER A 81 -6.87 16.40 9.29
N ILE A 82 -5.98 16.66 8.33
CA ILE A 82 -6.33 17.14 7.00
C ILE A 82 -7.03 16.01 6.21
N GLU A 83 -6.55 14.78 6.36
CA GLU A 83 -7.18 13.59 5.76
C GLU A 83 -8.61 13.39 6.27
N ILE A 84 -8.85 13.52 7.58
CA ILE A 84 -10.20 13.39 8.16
C ILE A 84 -11.17 14.40 7.52
N ASP A 85 -10.75 15.65 7.34
CA ASP A 85 -11.58 16.67 6.71
C ASP A 85 -11.81 16.40 5.22
N MET A 86 -10.77 15.97 4.49
CA MET A 86 -10.89 15.51 3.10
C MET A 86 -11.92 14.38 2.98
N MET A 87 -11.87 13.40 3.87
CA MET A 87 -12.75 12.23 3.86
C MET A 87 -14.21 12.62 4.10
N LYS A 88 -14.48 13.59 5.00
CA LYS A 88 -15.84 14.14 5.19
C LYS A 88 -16.36 14.77 3.90
N VAL A 89 -15.58 15.66 3.28
CA VAL A 89 -15.94 16.34 2.03
C VAL A 89 -16.18 15.35 0.88
N ARG A 90 -15.34 14.31 0.79
CA ARG A 90 -15.50 13.23 -0.21
C ARG A 90 -16.80 12.45 -0.01
N ARG A 91 -17.16 12.11 1.24
CA ARG A 91 -18.42 11.41 1.55
C ARG A 91 -19.65 12.23 1.17
N ASP A 92 -19.56 13.56 1.22
CA ASP A 92 -20.62 14.47 0.77
C ASP A 92 -20.69 14.60 -0.77
N GLY A 93 -19.90 13.83 -1.52
CA GLY A 93 -19.89 13.83 -2.99
C GLY A 93 -19.18 15.04 -3.63
N LYS A 94 -18.52 15.88 -2.82
CA LYS A 94 -17.81 17.08 -3.27
C LYS A 94 -16.39 16.75 -3.75
N PHE A 95 -16.29 16.00 -4.85
CA PHE A 95 -15.01 15.42 -5.30
C PHE A 95 -13.93 16.44 -5.67
N GLU A 96 -14.27 17.60 -6.22
CA GLU A 96 -13.30 18.66 -6.55
C GLU A 96 -12.71 19.32 -5.29
N GLU A 97 -13.57 19.62 -4.31
CA GLU A 97 -13.14 20.15 -3.01
C GLU A 97 -12.28 19.12 -2.27
N ALA A 98 -12.70 17.85 -2.26
CA ALA A 98 -11.91 16.76 -1.69
C ALA A 98 -10.54 16.61 -2.39
N ALA A 99 -10.49 16.74 -3.72
CA ALA A 99 -9.23 16.69 -4.47
C ALA A 99 -8.30 17.87 -4.17
N THR A 100 -8.85 19.04 -3.85
CA THR A 100 -8.08 20.21 -3.40
C THR A 100 -7.49 19.98 -2.01
N ILE A 101 -8.26 19.40 -1.08
CA ILE A 101 -7.74 19.04 0.24
C ILE A 101 -6.71 17.90 0.13
N ALA A 102 -6.93 16.96 -0.79
CA ALA A 102 -5.99 15.86 -1.04
C ALA A 102 -4.59 16.36 -1.44
N ASP A 103 -4.46 17.46 -2.17
CA ASP A 103 -3.14 18.04 -2.48
C ASP A 103 -2.39 18.47 -1.22
N ARG A 104 -3.11 18.98 -0.20
CA ARG A 104 -2.53 19.34 1.10
C ARG A 104 -2.14 18.11 1.91
N VAL A 105 -2.95 17.04 1.84
CA VAL A 105 -2.61 15.73 2.45
C VAL A 105 -1.35 15.19 1.79
N LEU A 106 -1.30 15.15 0.45
CA LEU A 106 -0.17 14.61 -0.32
C LEU A 106 1.13 15.40 -0.14
N ALA A 107 1.05 16.71 0.11
CA ALA A 107 2.22 17.52 0.46
C ALA A 107 2.86 17.14 1.81
N LYS A 108 2.09 16.54 2.72
CA LYS A 108 2.57 15.98 4.00
C LYS A 108 2.84 14.48 3.90
N ASN A 109 2.05 13.79 3.09
CA ASN A 109 2.03 12.35 2.89
C ASN A 109 1.85 11.97 1.43
N PRO A 110 2.94 11.88 0.66
CA PRO A 110 2.82 11.54 -0.76
C PRO A 110 2.34 10.08 -0.98
N LEU A 111 2.26 9.27 0.08
CA LEU A 111 1.81 7.88 0.08
C LEU A 111 0.42 7.68 0.74
N ASN A 112 -0.33 8.75 1.03
CA ASN A 112 -1.66 8.62 1.64
C ASN A 112 -2.66 7.99 0.65
N THR A 113 -3.09 6.75 0.89
CA THR A 113 -3.97 6.01 -0.04
C THR A 113 -5.32 6.69 -0.22
N ASN A 114 -5.90 7.24 0.86
CA ASN A 114 -7.16 7.98 0.78
C ASN A 114 -7.06 9.24 -0.08
N ALA A 115 -5.96 9.99 0.03
CA ALA A 115 -5.75 11.19 -0.78
C ALA A 115 -5.53 10.85 -2.25
N LEU A 116 -4.73 9.81 -2.54
CA LEU A 116 -4.56 9.30 -3.91
C LEU A 116 -5.91 8.91 -4.54
N ILE A 117 -6.76 8.21 -3.79
CA ILE A 117 -8.11 7.83 -4.25
C ILE A 117 -9.00 9.05 -4.49
N SER A 118 -8.94 10.07 -3.63
CA SER A 118 -9.67 11.32 -3.84
C SER A 118 -9.26 11.99 -5.16
N LYS A 119 -7.97 12.00 -5.50
CA LYS A 119 -7.49 12.49 -6.81
C LYS A 119 -8.01 11.61 -7.96
N ILE A 120 -7.92 10.28 -7.82
CA ILE A 120 -8.42 9.33 -8.83
C ILE A 120 -9.91 9.54 -9.13
N TYR A 121 -10.75 9.66 -8.11
CA TYR A 121 -12.19 9.91 -8.31
C TYR A 121 -12.45 11.24 -9.00
N TYR A 122 -11.75 12.30 -8.61
CA TYR A 122 -11.87 13.59 -9.27
C TYR A 122 -11.52 13.52 -10.75
N PHE A 123 -10.36 12.95 -11.12
CA PHE A 123 -9.95 12.85 -12.52
C PHE A 123 -10.85 11.94 -13.37
N ARG A 124 -11.36 10.84 -12.80
CA ARG A 124 -12.38 10.00 -13.47
C ARG A 124 -13.67 10.78 -13.74
N LYS A 125 -14.13 11.58 -12.79
CA LYS A 125 -15.33 12.41 -12.96
C LYS A 125 -15.10 13.49 -14.02
N LEU A 126 -13.92 14.14 -14.00
CA LEU A 126 -13.56 15.17 -14.97
C LEU A 126 -13.54 14.60 -16.40
N SER A 127 -12.89 13.45 -16.58
CA SER A 127 -12.81 12.73 -17.87
C SER A 127 -14.20 12.41 -18.44
N GLY A 128 -15.13 11.95 -17.60
CA GLY A 128 -16.51 11.68 -18.01
C GLY A 128 -17.37 12.92 -18.30
N SER A 129 -16.93 14.12 -17.89
CA SER A 129 -17.68 15.37 -18.02
C SER A 129 -17.20 16.32 -19.12
N ASP A 130 -15.97 16.15 -19.59
CA ASP A 130 -15.32 17.01 -20.59
C ASP A 130 -14.32 16.20 -21.44
N PRO A 131 -14.79 15.56 -22.54
CA PRO A 131 -13.96 14.70 -23.40
C PRO A 131 -12.74 15.42 -24.00
N ASP A 132 -12.80 16.74 -24.20
CA ASP A 132 -11.69 17.52 -24.76
C ASP A 132 -10.50 17.65 -23.78
N LYS A 133 -10.70 17.30 -22.50
CA LYS A 133 -9.66 17.23 -21.45
C LYS A 133 -9.18 15.82 -21.16
N GLU A 134 -9.58 14.82 -21.94
CA GLU A 134 -9.28 13.40 -21.70
C GLU A 134 -7.77 13.12 -21.54
N TRP A 135 -6.92 13.78 -22.33
CA TRP A 135 -5.46 13.67 -22.24
C TRP A 135 -4.85 14.26 -20.94
N MET A 136 -5.41 15.37 -20.42
CA MET A 136 -5.00 15.92 -19.12
C MET A 136 -5.39 15.01 -17.96
N THR A 137 -6.47 14.24 -18.15
CA THR A 137 -6.96 13.28 -17.17
C THR A 137 -6.21 11.96 -17.20
N SER A 138 -5.69 11.51 -18.35
CA SER A 138 -5.00 10.21 -18.46
C SER A 138 -3.66 10.19 -17.73
N ASP A 139 -2.84 11.23 -17.87
CA ASP A 139 -1.51 11.28 -17.23
C ASP A 139 -1.62 11.42 -15.72
N SER A 140 -2.50 12.32 -15.26
CA SER A 140 -2.78 12.49 -13.83
C SER A 140 -3.35 11.21 -13.23
N LEU A 141 -4.34 10.58 -13.89
CA LEU A 141 -4.94 9.34 -13.43
C LEU A 141 -3.90 8.20 -13.38
N LYS A 142 -3.02 8.10 -14.38
CA LYS A 142 -1.90 7.14 -14.39
C LYS A 142 -1.00 7.38 -13.18
N VAL A 143 -0.57 8.62 -12.93
CA VAL A 143 0.33 8.96 -11.82
C VAL A 143 -0.24 8.48 -10.48
N TYR A 144 -1.48 8.85 -10.16
CA TYR A 144 -2.07 8.49 -8.86
C TYR A 144 -2.40 6.99 -8.78
N SER A 145 -2.83 6.37 -9.87
CA SER A 145 -3.13 4.93 -9.90
C SER A 145 -1.87 4.07 -9.74
N VAL A 146 -0.76 4.44 -10.39
CA VAL A 146 0.53 3.75 -10.24
C VAL A 146 1.05 3.87 -8.81
N ARG A 147 0.98 5.08 -8.21
CA ARG A 147 1.36 5.27 -6.81
C ARG A 147 0.53 4.41 -5.87
N LEU A 148 -0.80 4.40 -6.04
CA LEU A 148 -1.69 3.57 -5.25
C LEU A 148 -1.33 2.09 -5.41
N SER A 149 -1.17 1.60 -6.64
CA SER A 149 -0.77 0.20 -6.91
C SER A 149 0.51 -0.16 -6.17
N ARG A 150 1.57 0.65 -6.31
CA ARG A 150 2.85 0.39 -5.64
C ARG A 150 2.70 0.24 -4.13
N ILE A 151 1.85 1.06 -3.49
CA ILE A 151 1.57 0.96 -2.04
C ILE A 151 0.84 -0.34 -1.73
N LEU A 152 -0.25 -0.65 -2.43
CA LEU A 152 -1.05 -1.85 -2.19
C LEU A 152 -0.26 -3.14 -2.47
N ASP A 153 0.54 -3.15 -3.54
CA ASP A 153 1.50 -4.21 -3.84
C ASP A 153 2.50 -4.39 -2.69
N THR A 154 2.96 -3.30 -2.06
CA THR A 154 3.90 -3.38 -0.94
C THR A 154 3.22 -3.94 0.30
N ILE A 155 1.97 -3.58 0.57
CA ILE A 155 1.16 -4.17 1.65
C ILE A 155 0.99 -5.68 1.42
N PHE A 156 0.67 -6.09 0.19
CA PHE A 156 0.49 -7.50 -0.17
C PHE A 156 1.72 -8.36 0.13
N MET A 157 2.92 -7.78 0.04
CA MET A 157 4.17 -8.51 0.32
C MET A 157 4.40 -8.81 1.80
N THR A 158 3.68 -8.15 2.71
CA THR A 158 3.97 -8.21 4.16
C THR A 158 3.32 -9.37 4.89
N GLY A 159 2.31 -9.99 4.30
CA GLY A 159 1.51 -11.04 4.92
C GLY A 159 0.68 -11.79 3.89
N ASP A 160 -0.13 -12.73 4.34
CA ASP A 160 -1.14 -13.41 3.53
C ASP A 160 -2.56 -13.09 4.02
N GLY A 161 -2.68 -12.18 4.99
CA GLY A 161 -3.94 -11.76 5.59
C GLY A 161 -4.54 -12.77 6.55
N SER A 162 -3.85 -13.87 6.89
CA SER A 162 -4.21 -14.75 7.99
C SER A 162 -3.94 -14.08 9.35
N LYS A 163 -4.43 -14.71 10.43
CA LYS A 163 -4.17 -14.23 11.79
C LYS A 163 -2.69 -14.32 12.15
N GLU A 164 -2.00 -15.34 11.63
CA GLU A 164 -0.58 -15.61 11.86
C GLU A 164 0.31 -14.64 11.06
N HIS A 165 -0.14 -14.24 9.86
CA HIS A 165 0.59 -13.36 8.96
C HIS A 165 -0.32 -12.23 8.41
N PRO A 166 -0.76 -11.30 9.28
CA PRO A 166 -1.61 -10.20 8.87
C PRO A 166 -0.86 -9.25 7.92
N PHE A 167 -1.59 -8.57 7.06
CA PHE A 167 -1.00 -7.50 6.24
C PHE A 167 -0.66 -6.29 7.12
N SER A 168 0.53 -5.72 6.98
CA SER A 168 0.92 -4.53 7.73
C SER A 168 0.41 -3.25 7.06
N VAL A 169 -0.22 -2.35 7.81
CA VAL A 169 -0.79 -1.09 7.28
C VAL A 169 -0.29 0.12 8.05
N THR A 170 -0.41 1.31 7.45
CA THR A 170 0.02 2.58 8.05
C THR A 170 -1.13 3.51 8.41
N SER A 171 -2.34 3.22 7.93
CA SER A 171 -3.58 3.92 8.27
C SER A 171 -4.78 2.98 8.14
N VAL A 172 -5.90 3.32 8.79
CA VAL A 172 -7.19 2.65 8.55
C VAL A 172 -7.58 2.72 7.07
N GLY A 173 -7.24 3.81 6.38
CA GLY A 173 -7.46 3.96 4.95
C GLY A 173 -6.82 2.83 4.14
N ASP A 174 -5.61 2.41 4.49
CA ASP A 174 -4.90 1.36 3.75
C ASP A 174 -5.65 0.03 3.77
N GLU A 175 -6.26 -0.34 4.89
CA GLU A 175 -7.04 -1.59 5.04
C GLU A 175 -8.19 -1.64 4.04
N TYR A 176 -9.06 -0.62 4.07
CA TYR A 176 -10.21 -0.53 3.18
C TYR A 176 -9.80 -0.35 1.72
N ASN A 177 -8.73 0.41 1.46
CA ASN A 177 -8.27 0.65 0.10
C ASN A 177 -7.63 -0.61 -0.49
N PHE A 178 -6.93 -1.40 0.32
CA PHE A 178 -6.42 -2.71 -0.07
C PHE A 178 -7.56 -3.67 -0.43
N VAL A 179 -8.55 -3.84 0.46
CA VAL A 179 -9.68 -4.73 0.21
C VAL A 179 -10.48 -4.32 -1.03
N ASN A 180 -10.79 -3.02 -1.17
CA ASN A 180 -11.62 -2.53 -2.28
C ASN A 180 -10.89 -2.48 -3.63
N PHE A 181 -9.65 -1.97 -3.67
CA PHE A 181 -8.96 -1.68 -4.93
C PHE A 181 -7.92 -2.73 -5.32
N PHE A 182 -7.35 -3.46 -4.37
CA PHE A 182 -6.41 -4.54 -4.66
C PHE A 182 -7.13 -5.89 -4.78
N LEU A 183 -7.97 -6.24 -3.80
CA LEU A 183 -8.70 -7.51 -3.81
C LEU A 183 -10.01 -7.46 -4.61
N GLY A 184 -10.55 -6.27 -4.88
CA GLY A 184 -11.82 -6.11 -5.60
C GLY A 184 -13.05 -6.50 -4.80
N ILE A 185 -12.94 -6.57 -3.46
CA ILE A 185 -14.03 -6.99 -2.57
C ILE A 185 -14.66 -5.74 -1.97
N LEU A 186 -15.90 -5.44 -2.35
CA LEU A 186 -16.59 -4.21 -1.91
C LEU A 186 -17.39 -4.37 -0.63
N LYS A 187 -17.78 -5.61 -0.32
CA LYS A 187 -18.69 -5.90 0.78
C LYS A 187 -17.89 -6.33 2.01
N ILE A 188 -18.00 -5.57 3.09
CA ILE A 188 -17.46 -5.89 4.42
C ILE A 188 -18.64 -6.04 5.36
N ASN A 189 -18.79 -7.23 5.95
CA ASN A 189 -19.90 -7.59 6.83
C ASN A 189 -19.66 -7.22 8.29
N GLY A 190 -18.40 -7.01 8.68
CA GLY A 190 -18.06 -6.67 10.05
C GLY A 190 -16.58 -6.36 10.22
N GLN A 191 -16.26 -5.75 11.36
CA GLN A 191 -14.92 -5.39 11.77
C GLN A 191 -14.77 -5.69 13.27
N MET A 192 -13.58 -6.16 13.67
CA MET A 192 -13.24 -6.39 15.07
C MET A 192 -11.74 -6.18 15.30
N MET A 193 -11.42 -5.26 16.19
CA MET A 193 -10.06 -5.09 16.71
C MET A 193 -9.74 -6.18 17.73
N ILE A 194 -8.62 -6.86 17.53
CA ILE A 194 -8.07 -7.91 18.40
C ILE A 194 -6.64 -7.50 18.76
N GLU A 195 -6.47 -6.90 19.94
CA GLU A 195 -5.20 -6.34 20.41
C GLU A 195 -4.61 -5.29 19.45
N LYS A 196 -3.60 -5.66 18.66
CA LYS A 196 -2.88 -4.81 17.69
C LYS A 196 -3.17 -5.20 16.24
N THR A 197 -4.18 -6.03 16.04
CA THR A 197 -4.60 -6.50 14.74
C THR A 197 -6.06 -6.12 14.55
N ASP A 198 -6.41 -5.64 13.36
CA ASP A 198 -7.80 -5.51 12.97
C ASP A 198 -8.21 -6.70 12.11
N ARG A 199 -9.44 -7.18 12.31
CA ARG A 199 -10.05 -8.25 11.51
C ARG A 199 -11.24 -7.69 10.77
N LEU A 200 -11.24 -7.80 9.45
CA LEU A 200 -12.42 -7.54 8.62
C LEU A 200 -13.06 -8.87 8.21
N ILE A 201 -14.38 -8.95 8.38
CA ILE A 201 -15.21 -10.06 7.92
C ILE A 201 -15.71 -9.69 6.52
N LEU A 202 -15.19 -10.37 5.51
CA LEU A 202 -15.50 -10.12 4.11
C LEU A 202 -16.88 -10.69 3.76
N GLY A 203 -17.61 -9.96 2.92
CA GLY A 203 -18.93 -10.35 2.44
C GLY A 203 -18.92 -11.10 1.13
N ASP A 204 -17.79 -11.12 0.44
CA ASP A 204 -17.52 -11.81 -0.83
C ASP A 204 -16.04 -12.25 -0.85
N THR A 205 -15.65 -13.04 -1.86
CA THR A 205 -14.26 -13.45 -2.12
C THR A 205 -13.81 -12.94 -3.48
N SER A 206 -12.51 -13.04 -3.78
CA SER A 206 -11.95 -12.78 -5.11
C SER A 206 -11.07 -13.92 -5.61
N GLU A 207 -10.59 -13.84 -6.85
CA GLU A 207 -9.69 -14.84 -7.42
C GLU A 207 -8.38 -14.97 -6.65
N VAL A 208 -7.94 -13.88 -6.01
CA VAL A 208 -6.66 -13.80 -5.29
C VAL A 208 -6.82 -13.89 -3.77
N TYR A 209 -8.05 -13.86 -3.23
CA TYR A 209 -8.30 -13.96 -1.80
C TYR A 209 -9.63 -14.66 -1.50
N THR A 210 -9.56 -15.85 -0.89
CA THR A 210 -10.71 -16.74 -0.69
C THR A 210 -11.13 -16.90 0.77
N SER A 211 -10.34 -16.40 1.72
CA SER A 211 -10.70 -16.41 3.13
C SER A 211 -11.85 -15.44 3.41
N PRO A 212 -12.85 -15.81 4.24
CA PRO A 212 -13.91 -14.90 4.66
C PRO A 212 -13.42 -13.84 5.65
N ASP A 213 -12.24 -14.02 6.22
CA ASP A 213 -11.62 -13.14 7.19
C ASP A 213 -10.27 -12.66 6.67
N ILE A 214 -9.99 -11.37 6.85
CA ILE A 214 -8.70 -10.75 6.55
C ILE A 214 -8.21 -9.97 7.76
N TYR A 215 -6.92 -10.09 8.06
CA TYR A 215 -6.30 -9.50 9.24
C TYR A 215 -5.22 -8.48 8.84
N PHE A 216 -5.17 -7.37 9.59
CA PHE A 216 -4.24 -6.27 9.39
C PHE A 216 -3.46 -5.95 10.68
N ASP A 217 -2.13 -5.87 10.64
CA ASP A 217 -1.33 -5.32 11.74
C ASP A 217 -1.45 -3.79 11.73
N ILE A 218 -2.10 -3.27 12.76
CA ILE A 218 -2.42 -1.85 12.94
C ILE A 218 -1.57 -1.20 14.03
N LYS A 219 -0.47 -1.83 14.47
CA LYS A 219 0.37 -1.29 15.56
C LYS A 219 0.79 0.16 15.32
N ARG A 220 1.26 0.48 14.10
CA ARG A 220 1.68 1.83 13.77
C ARG A 220 0.51 2.81 13.68
N VAL A 221 -0.65 2.34 13.22
CA VAL A 221 -1.89 3.14 13.20
C VAL A 221 -2.23 3.59 14.62
N LEU A 222 -2.27 2.65 15.57
CA LEU A 222 -2.56 2.94 16.98
C LEU A 222 -1.54 3.90 17.61
N GLU A 223 -0.25 3.76 17.29
CA GLU A 223 0.79 4.70 17.76
C GLU A 223 0.58 6.13 17.24
N LEU A 224 0.23 6.26 15.96
CA LEU A 224 0.00 7.56 15.34
C LEU A 224 -1.27 8.23 15.90
N GLU A 225 -2.35 7.47 16.05
CA GLU A 225 -3.61 7.96 16.60
C GLU A 225 -3.50 8.36 18.08
N ALA A 226 -2.72 7.62 18.87
CA ALA A 226 -2.45 7.97 20.26
C ALA A 226 -1.73 9.34 20.40
N GLY A 227 -1.04 9.81 19.35
CA GLY A 227 -0.41 11.13 19.33
C GLY A 227 -1.35 12.29 18.96
N LEU A 228 -2.60 12.00 18.56
CA LEU A 228 -3.61 13.03 18.24
C LEU A 228 -4.42 13.48 19.46
N PHE A 229 -4.40 12.73 20.55
CA PHE A 229 -5.18 12.94 21.78
C PHE A 229 -4.27 13.12 23.00
#